data_AF-A0A1X0NLL1-F1
#
_entry.id   AF-A0A1X0NLL1-F1
#
_cell.length_a   1.000
_cell.length_b   1.000
_cell.length_c   1.000
_cell.angle_alpha   90.00
_cell.angle_beta   90.00
_cell.angle_gamma   90.00
#
_symmetry.space_group_name_H-M   'P 1'
#
loop_
_entity.id
_entity.type
_entity.pdbx_description
1 polymer ?
#
loop_
_entity_poly.entity_id
_entity_poly.type
_entity_poly.pdbx_seq_one_letter_code
_entity_poly.pdbx_strand_id
1 'polypeptide(L)'
;MDRPSDLLDELFRKDPNIRHLLSPSRDELRGLDEGISRLSREYDRDPENRHIAFEYATLMISHSRRSFIEKGLSIMELLGYSAWKRHWDGPSSPDLNNLEGMTSGETLGDSGVVRGEVVVGASAPHERLVVEDDYKMNENVVPISDLAIHYYYLAIGWIKLQKFDKAEASVNHMLQLEPHHRQGIALKQFIDAEMTQSRVTTGLASAGVVAAVAAVACLFLRKS
;
A
#
# COMPACT_ATOMS: atom_id res chain seq x y z
N MET A 1 -7.44 23.46 -22.00
CA MET A 1 -8.34 22.38 -21.53
C MET A 1 -7.45 21.38 -20.84
N ASP A 2 -7.10 21.68 -19.58
CA ASP A 2 -6.15 20.89 -18.78
C ASP A 2 -6.90 19.77 -18.06
N ARG A 3 -7.39 18.81 -18.86
CA ARG A 3 -8.10 17.61 -18.41
C ARG A 3 -7.40 16.77 -17.31
N PRO A 4 -6.06 16.64 -17.26
CA PRO A 4 -5.41 15.79 -16.27
C PRO A 4 -5.36 16.42 -14.88
N SER A 5 -5.18 17.74 -14.76
CA SER A 5 -5.23 18.41 -13.45
C SER A 5 -6.61 18.29 -12.81
N ASP A 6 -7.68 18.36 -13.61
CA ASP A 6 -9.04 18.19 -13.12
C ASP A 6 -9.29 16.77 -12.59
N LEU A 7 -8.73 15.74 -13.26
CA LEU A 7 -8.82 14.34 -12.82
C LEU A 7 -8.02 14.09 -11.53
N LEU A 8 -6.84 14.69 -11.42
CA LEU A 8 -6.01 14.60 -10.21
C LEU A 8 -6.69 15.31 -9.03
N ASP A 9 -7.26 16.48 -9.25
CA ASP A 9 -8.01 17.21 -8.23
C ASP A 9 -9.28 16.45 -7.81
N GLU A 10 -9.97 15.80 -8.74
CA GLU A 10 -11.09 14.92 -8.42
C GLU A 10 -10.64 13.71 -7.58
N LEU A 11 -9.49 13.11 -7.91
CA LEU A 11 -8.91 11.99 -7.17
C LEU A 11 -8.56 12.39 -5.73
N PHE A 12 -7.87 13.52 -5.55
CA PHE A 12 -7.50 14.03 -4.24
C PHE A 12 -8.71 14.52 -3.43
N ARG A 13 -9.78 15.00 -4.08
CA ARG A 13 -11.05 15.27 -3.40
C ARG A 13 -11.72 13.98 -2.89
N LYS A 14 -11.61 12.87 -3.64
CA LYS A 14 -12.19 11.58 -3.25
C LYS A 14 -11.37 10.89 -2.16
N ASP A 15 -10.05 11.03 -2.18
CA ASP A 15 -9.15 10.48 -1.18
C ASP A 15 -8.03 11.49 -0.83
N PRO A 16 -8.25 12.33 0.21
CA PRO A 16 -7.25 13.32 0.61
C PRO A 16 -5.97 12.67 1.14
N ASN A 17 -6.04 11.44 1.67
CA ASN A 17 -4.86 10.77 2.26
C ASN A 17 -3.78 10.50 1.20
N ILE A 18 -4.18 10.20 -0.04
CA ILE A 18 -3.24 10.00 -1.15
C ILE A 18 -2.44 11.30 -1.41
N ARG A 19 -3.08 12.47 -1.31
CA ARG A 19 -2.39 13.75 -1.50
C ARG A 19 -1.32 13.96 -0.44
N HIS A 20 -1.63 13.68 0.82
CA HIS A 20 -0.68 13.80 1.93
C HIS A 20 0.52 12.84 1.77
N LEU A 21 0.28 11.62 1.25
CA LEU A 21 1.33 10.63 0.99
C LEU A 21 2.26 11.00 -0.17
N LEU A 22 1.69 11.52 -1.27
CA LEU A 22 2.44 11.91 -2.46
C LEU A 22 3.11 13.28 -2.33
N SER A 23 2.51 14.19 -1.56
CA SER A 23 2.93 15.59 -1.44
C SER A 23 2.74 16.11 0.00
N PRO A 24 3.55 15.61 0.96
CA PRO A 24 3.48 16.05 2.36
C PRO A 24 3.85 17.54 2.48
N SER A 25 3.11 18.23 3.35
CA SER A 25 3.37 19.61 3.76
C SER A 25 4.64 19.74 4.61
N ARG A 26 5.09 20.99 4.86
CA ARG A 26 6.29 21.24 5.67
C ARG A 26 6.16 20.75 7.10
N ASP A 27 4.97 20.86 7.69
CA ASP A 27 4.74 20.42 9.07
C ASP A 27 4.69 18.88 9.13
N GLU A 28 4.08 18.23 8.13
CA GLU A 28 4.12 16.77 8.00
C GLU A 28 5.55 16.26 7.79
N LEU A 29 6.36 16.93 6.97
CA LEU A 29 7.77 16.57 6.79
C LEU A 29 8.57 16.63 8.10
N ARG A 30 8.31 17.62 8.96
CA ARG A 30 8.94 17.70 10.28
C ARG A 30 8.53 16.52 11.16
N GLY A 31 7.25 16.18 11.19
CA GLY A 31 6.76 15.00 11.91
C GLY A 31 7.36 13.69 11.38
N LEU A 32 7.55 13.59 10.05
CA LEU A 32 8.22 12.47 9.42
C LEU A 32 9.70 12.39 9.81
N ASP A 33 10.44 13.51 9.83
CA ASP A 33 11.84 13.54 10.26
C ASP A 33 12.01 13.09 11.71
N GLU A 34 11.12 13.55 12.61
CA GLU A 34 11.10 13.13 14.02
C GLU A 34 10.77 11.63 14.15
N GLY A 35 9.77 11.15 13.43
CA GLY A 35 9.38 9.74 13.41
C GLY A 35 10.47 8.82 12.86
N ILE A 36 11.12 9.22 11.76
CA ILE A 36 12.27 8.51 11.16
C ILE A 36 13.42 8.45 12.16
N SER A 37 13.74 9.55 12.85
CA SER A 37 14.83 9.58 13.84
C SER A 37 14.54 8.73 15.08
N ARG A 38 13.26 8.58 15.45
CA ARG A 38 12.84 7.67 16.53
C ARG A 38 12.96 6.22 16.09
N LEU A 39 12.28 5.85 14.99
CA LEU A 39 12.23 4.48 14.50
C LEU A 39 13.57 3.97 13.99
N SER A 40 14.47 4.84 13.50
CA SER A 40 15.80 4.38 13.07
C SER A 40 16.56 3.73 14.23
N ARG A 41 16.45 4.27 15.45
CA ARG A 41 17.10 3.70 16.65
C ARG A 41 16.48 2.38 17.07
N GLU A 42 15.19 2.19 16.83
CA GLU A 42 14.49 0.95 17.15
C GLU A 42 14.80 -0.13 16.11
N TYR A 43 14.77 0.24 14.83
CA TYR A 43 15.14 -0.61 13.71
C TYR A 43 16.60 -1.06 13.78
N ASP A 44 17.53 -0.18 14.18
CA ASP A 44 18.95 -0.53 14.33
C ASP A 44 19.19 -1.53 15.47
N ARG A 45 18.28 -1.61 16.46
CA ARG A 45 18.35 -2.59 17.56
C ARG A 45 17.80 -3.95 17.16
N ASP A 46 16.71 -3.96 16.39
CA ASP A 46 16.04 -5.18 15.96
C ASP A 46 15.50 -5.03 14.52
N PRO A 47 16.36 -5.25 13.50
CA PRO A 47 15.96 -5.11 12.11
C PRO A 47 15.05 -6.25 11.61
N GLU A 48 14.96 -7.36 12.36
CA GLU A 48 14.10 -8.50 12.02
C GLU A 48 12.65 -8.28 12.51
N ASN A 49 12.43 -7.29 13.37
CA ASN A 49 11.09 -6.92 13.80
C ASN A 49 10.30 -6.31 12.63
N ARG A 50 9.44 -7.15 12.03
CA ARG A 50 8.64 -6.79 10.85
C ARG A 50 7.75 -5.58 11.07
N HIS A 51 7.20 -5.40 12.27
CA HIS A 51 6.34 -4.27 12.59
C HIS A 51 7.15 -2.96 12.54
N ILE A 52 8.30 -2.92 13.23
CA ILE A 52 9.19 -1.76 13.24
C ILE A 52 9.72 -1.48 11.84
N ALA A 53 10.15 -2.52 11.11
CA ALA A 53 10.64 -2.40 9.75
C ALA A 53 9.58 -1.83 8.80
N PHE A 54 8.33 -2.29 8.92
CA PHE A 54 7.21 -1.83 8.10
C PHE A 54 6.85 -0.37 8.40
N GLU A 55 6.74 -0.01 9.68
CA GLU A 55 6.44 1.37 10.11
C GLU A 55 7.56 2.31 9.65
N TYR A 56 8.82 1.90 9.85
CA TYR A 56 9.98 2.67 9.42
C TYR A 56 10.02 2.88 7.91
N ALA A 57 9.83 1.81 7.12
CA ALA A 57 9.75 1.89 5.66
C ALA A 57 8.64 2.83 5.20
N THR A 58 7.47 2.77 5.84
CA THR A 58 6.31 3.61 5.55
C THR A 58 6.61 5.10 5.78
N LEU A 59 7.24 5.47 6.90
CA LEU A 59 7.64 6.84 7.15
C LEU A 59 8.66 7.33 6.10
N MET A 60 9.65 6.49 5.77
CA MET A 60 10.67 6.81 4.78
C MET A 60 10.08 7.02 3.38
N ILE A 61 9.16 6.16 2.94
CA ILE A 61 8.43 6.29 1.68
C ILE A 61 7.54 7.53 1.67
N SER A 62 6.93 7.87 2.81
CA SER A 62 6.06 9.04 2.96
C SER A 62 6.84 10.36 2.89
N HIS A 63 8.16 10.35 3.07
CA HIS A 63 9.00 11.55 2.96
C HIS A 63 9.16 12.05 1.50
N SER A 64 9.46 13.33 1.30
CA SER A 64 9.83 13.93 0.00
C SER A 64 11.29 13.71 -0.44
N ARG A 65 12.17 13.22 0.44
CA ARG A 65 13.61 13.10 0.16
C ARG A 65 13.87 11.80 -0.57
N ARG A 66 14.47 11.90 -1.76
CA ARG A 66 14.78 10.75 -2.61
C ARG A 66 15.53 9.62 -1.87
N SER A 67 16.55 9.98 -1.09
CA SER A 67 17.34 9.02 -0.32
C SER A 67 16.52 8.22 0.69
N PHE A 68 15.51 8.85 1.30
CA PHE A 68 14.61 8.15 2.21
C PHE A 68 13.65 7.25 1.46
N ILE A 69 13.06 7.74 0.36
CA ILE A 69 12.15 6.94 -0.47
C ILE A 69 12.84 5.68 -0.98
N GLU A 70 14.07 5.78 -1.50
CA GLU A 70 14.83 4.64 -2.01
C GLU A 70 15.15 3.61 -0.90
N LYS A 71 15.55 4.08 0.29
CA LYS A 71 15.81 3.19 1.43
C LYS A 71 14.53 2.52 1.95
N GLY A 72 13.44 3.27 2.05
CA GLY A 72 12.13 2.74 2.46
C GLY A 72 11.61 1.69 1.48
N LEU A 73 11.74 1.93 0.16
CA LEU A 73 11.42 0.94 -0.86
C LEU A 73 12.22 -0.35 -0.70
N SER A 74 13.53 -0.27 -0.45
CA SER A 74 14.37 -1.46 -0.26
C SER A 74 13.92 -2.30 0.95
N ILE A 75 13.52 -1.66 2.05
CA ILE A 75 12.98 -2.36 3.23
C ILE A 75 11.61 -2.97 2.89
N MET A 76 10.74 -2.21 2.21
CA MET A 76 9.40 -2.67 1.83
C MET A 76 9.43 -3.84 0.85
N GLU A 77 10.38 -3.86 -0.10
CA GLU A 77 10.62 -4.99 -1.01
C GLU A 77 11.04 -6.25 -0.25
N LEU A 78 11.93 -6.12 0.73
CA LEU A 78 12.36 -7.24 1.57
C LEU A 78 11.20 -7.80 2.37
N LEU A 79 10.41 -6.94 3.03
CA LEU A 79 9.23 -7.35 3.79
C LEU A 79 8.17 -8.00 2.89
N GLY A 80 7.90 -7.42 1.73
CA GLY A 80 6.99 -7.96 0.73
C GLY A 80 7.42 -9.34 0.24
N TYR A 81 8.72 -9.52 -0.05
CA TYR A 81 9.28 -10.83 -0.42
C TYR A 81 9.13 -11.85 0.72
N SER A 82 9.44 -11.49 1.96
CA SER A 82 9.27 -12.38 3.11
C SER A 82 7.80 -12.72 3.40
N ALA A 83 6.87 -11.80 3.17
CA ALA A 83 5.43 -12.03 3.29
C ALA A 83 4.92 -12.95 2.18
N TRP A 84 5.29 -12.67 0.93
CA TRP A 84 4.98 -13.52 -0.22
C TRP A 84 5.52 -14.93 -0.02
N LYS A 85 6.79 -15.07 0.38
CA LYS A 85 7.42 -16.36 0.63
C LYS A 85 6.66 -17.16 1.68
N ARG A 86 6.29 -16.55 2.82
CA ARG A 86 5.49 -17.23 3.86
C ARG A 86 4.11 -17.67 3.38
N HIS A 87 3.49 -16.87 2.50
CA HIS A 87 2.18 -17.19 1.95
C HIS A 87 2.23 -18.42 1.04
N TRP A 88 3.26 -18.54 0.20
CA TRP A 88 3.38 -19.63 -0.77
C TRP A 88 4.15 -20.86 -0.26
N ASP A 89 5.08 -20.67 0.67
CA ASP A 89 5.81 -21.76 1.36
C ASP A 89 5.02 -22.31 2.58
N GLY A 90 3.69 -22.09 2.61
CA GLY A 90 2.80 -22.58 3.67
C GLY A 90 3.04 -24.07 4.02
N PRO A 91 2.67 -24.50 5.25
CA PRO A 91 3.34 -25.56 5.99
C PRO A 91 3.39 -26.86 5.22
N SER A 92 4.47 -27.05 4.45
CA SER A 92 4.77 -28.28 3.74
C SER A 92 5.46 -29.23 4.72
N SER A 93 4.73 -29.63 5.75
CA SER A 93 4.89 -30.89 6.47
C SER A 93 3.68 -31.08 7.36
N PRO A 94 2.70 -31.93 6.99
CA PRO A 94 1.94 -32.61 8.02
C PRO A 94 2.97 -33.34 8.88
N ASP A 95 3.04 -32.96 10.15
CA ASP A 95 3.80 -33.67 11.15
C ASP A 95 3.24 -35.10 11.22
N LEU A 96 3.83 -36.02 10.46
CA LEU A 96 3.46 -37.44 10.41
C LEU A 96 3.73 -38.16 11.74
N ASN A 97 4.15 -37.43 12.78
CA ASN A 97 4.41 -37.95 14.11
C ASN A 97 3.18 -37.93 15.04
N ASN A 98 2.04 -37.36 14.63
CA ASN A 98 0.82 -37.31 15.46
C ASN A 98 -0.24 -38.36 15.11
N LEU A 99 0.11 -39.43 14.39
CA LEU A 99 -0.77 -40.58 14.14
C LEU A 99 -0.41 -41.81 14.99
N GLU A 100 0.00 -41.60 16.25
CA GLU A 100 0.24 -42.70 17.23
C GLU A 100 -0.57 -42.55 18.53
N GLY A 101 -1.64 -41.74 18.50
CA GLY A 101 -2.44 -41.41 19.68
C GLY A 101 -3.94 -41.67 19.54
N MET A 102 -4.37 -42.71 18.83
CA MET A 102 -5.80 -43.06 18.70
C MET A 102 -6.05 -44.57 18.85
N THR A 103 -5.77 -45.11 20.02
CA THR A 103 -6.45 -46.32 20.54
C THR A 103 -6.42 -46.33 22.08
N SER A 104 -7.38 -45.66 22.70
CA SER A 104 -7.92 -46.03 24.03
C SER A 104 -9.24 -45.32 24.24
N GLY A 105 -10.32 -46.01 23.86
CA GLY A 105 -11.66 -45.70 24.35
C GLY A 105 -11.93 -46.50 25.62
N GLU A 106 -12.61 -45.86 26.57
CA GLU A 106 -13.62 -46.36 27.53
C GLU A 106 -13.62 -45.41 28.75
N THR A 107 -14.45 -44.36 28.79
CA THR A 107 -15.84 -44.25 29.27
C THR A 107 -16.07 -44.32 30.79
N LEU A 108 -16.77 -43.27 31.28
CA LEU A 108 -17.78 -43.17 32.36
C LEU A 108 -17.44 -42.42 33.66
N GLY A 109 -18.38 -41.54 34.02
CA GLY A 109 -18.55 -40.86 35.32
C GLY A 109 -18.24 -39.36 35.23
N ASP A 110 -19.06 -38.41 35.69
CA ASP A 110 -20.28 -38.48 36.48
C ASP A 110 -20.94 -37.08 36.43
N SER A 111 -22.25 -37.06 36.65
CA SER A 111 -23.15 -35.91 36.60
C SER A 111 -23.07 -35.06 37.88
N GLY A 112 -23.19 -33.74 37.75
CA GLY A 112 -23.17 -32.82 38.88
C GLY A 112 -23.90 -31.51 38.61
N VAL A 113 -25.22 -31.59 38.57
CA VAL A 113 -26.18 -30.47 38.53
C VAL A 113 -26.00 -29.56 39.75
N VAL A 114 -25.84 -28.24 39.54
CA VAL A 114 -26.23 -27.24 40.54
C VAL A 114 -27.06 -26.14 39.89
N ARG A 115 -28.14 -25.83 40.61
CA ARG A 115 -29.36 -25.11 40.24
C ARG A 115 -29.33 -23.73 40.90
N GLY A 116 -29.47 -22.69 40.08
CA GLY A 116 -30.26 -21.47 40.35
C GLY A 116 -29.72 -20.44 41.35
N GLU A 117 -29.44 -19.23 40.87
CA GLU A 117 -29.81 -18.01 41.59
C GLU A 117 -30.16 -16.91 40.58
N VAL A 118 -31.39 -16.38 40.73
CA VAL A 118 -31.91 -15.22 39.99
C VAL A 118 -31.88 -14.05 40.95
N VAL A 119 -31.07 -13.03 40.67
CA VAL A 119 -31.20 -11.71 41.29
C VAL A 119 -31.37 -10.69 40.17
N VAL A 120 -32.59 -10.17 40.08
CA VAL A 120 -32.95 -9.01 39.27
C VAL A 120 -32.63 -7.76 40.09
N GLY A 121 -31.87 -6.84 39.50
CA GLY A 121 -31.64 -5.50 40.03
C GLY A 121 -31.20 -4.56 38.93
N ALA A 122 -32.13 -3.75 38.43
CA ALA A 122 -31.89 -2.76 37.38
C ALA A 122 -31.15 -1.52 37.93
N SER A 123 -30.08 -1.11 37.25
CA SER A 123 -29.63 0.28 37.15
C SER A 123 -28.72 0.45 35.93
N ALA A 124 -28.99 1.48 35.14
CA ALA A 124 -28.29 1.83 33.90
C ALA A 124 -27.07 2.75 34.20
N PRO A 125 -26.30 3.18 33.19
CA PRO A 125 -24.87 2.88 33.05
C PRO A 125 -23.95 4.02 33.51
N HIS A 126 -22.77 3.67 34.03
CA HIS A 126 -21.64 4.60 34.09
C HIS A 126 -20.60 4.23 33.04
N GLU A 127 -20.32 5.22 32.19
CA GLU A 127 -19.23 5.30 31.23
C GLU A 127 -17.90 4.84 31.83
N ARG A 128 -17.39 3.70 31.35
CA ARG A 128 -15.95 3.40 31.28
C ARG A 128 -15.73 2.46 30.10
N LEU A 129 -15.54 3.06 28.93
CA LEU A 129 -14.83 2.42 27.82
C LEU A 129 -13.36 2.30 28.22
N VAL A 130 -13.05 1.30 29.04
CA VAL A 130 -11.73 0.69 29.06
C VAL A 130 -11.93 -0.63 28.32
N VAL A 131 -11.91 -0.54 27.01
CA VAL A 131 -11.71 -1.71 26.15
C VAL A 131 -10.19 -1.93 26.16
N GLU A 132 -9.69 -2.58 27.21
CA GLU A 132 -8.47 -3.35 27.09
C GLU A 132 -8.87 -4.63 26.35
N ASP A 133 -9.01 -4.52 25.03
CA ASP A 133 -9.03 -5.70 24.19
C ASP A 133 -7.64 -6.32 24.28
N ASP A 134 -7.58 -7.41 25.05
CA ASP A 134 -6.50 -8.39 25.11
C ASP A 134 -6.41 -9.07 23.72
N TYR A 135 -5.94 -8.32 22.72
CA TYR A 135 -5.56 -8.84 21.41
C TYR A 135 -4.26 -9.63 21.57
N LYS A 136 -4.40 -10.85 22.08
CA LYS A 136 -3.43 -11.92 21.81
C LYS A 136 -3.44 -12.17 20.31
N MET A 137 -2.62 -11.42 19.59
CA MET A 137 -2.33 -11.69 18.18
C MET A 137 -1.78 -13.11 18.10
N ASN A 138 -2.63 -14.01 17.60
CA ASN A 138 -2.25 -15.34 17.24
C ASN A 138 -1.30 -15.20 16.03
N GLU A 139 0.00 -15.23 16.29
CA GLU A 139 1.12 -14.87 15.39
C GLU A 139 1.22 -15.72 14.10
N ASN A 140 0.27 -16.64 13.86
CA ASN A 140 0.38 -17.69 12.86
C ASN A 140 -0.57 -17.57 11.66
N VAL A 141 -1.38 -16.52 11.56
CA VAL A 141 -2.14 -16.23 10.34
C VAL A 141 -1.84 -14.82 9.90
N VAL A 142 -0.85 -14.68 9.01
CA VAL A 142 -0.60 -13.44 8.28
C VAL A 142 -1.81 -13.22 7.38
N PRO A 143 -2.68 -12.24 7.65
CA PRO A 143 -3.84 -12.02 6.80
C PRO A 143 -3.36 -11.59 5.41
N ILE A 144 -4.06 -12.03 4.37
CA ILE A 144 -3.75 -11.70 2.96
C ILE A 144 -3.67 -10.17 2.74
N SER A 145 -4.33 -9.39 3.62
CA SER A 145 -4.25 -7.93 3.71
C SER A 145 -2.82 -7.41 3.88
N ASP A 146 -1.95 -8.18 4.53
CA ASP A 146 -0.57 -7.77 4.76
C ASP A 146 0.17 -7.68 3.42
N LEU A 147 0.02 -8.62 2.49
CA LEU A 147 0.75 -8.54 1.23
C LEU A 147 0.24 -7.40 0.33
N ALA A 148 -1.07 -7.13 0.34
CA ALA A 148 -1.67 -6.02 -0.40
C ALA A 148 -1.12 -4.67 0.07
N ILE A 149 -0.97 -4.45 1.38
CA ILE A 149 -0.46 -3.18 1.91
C ILE A 149 1.02 -2.95 1.55
N HIS A 150 1.84 -4.00 1.40
CA HIS A 150 3.22 -3.84 0.92
C HIS A 150 3.24 -3.31 -0.52
N TYR A 151 2.43 -3.90 -1.41
CA TYR A 151 2.31 -3.45 -2.79
C TYR A 151 1.75 -2.02 -2.91
N TYR A 152 0.85 -1.62 -2.01
CA TYR A 152 0.37 -0.24 -1.91
C TYR A 152 1.53 0.75 -1.70
N TYR A 153 2.34 0.53 -0.67
CA TYR A 153 3.46 1.42 -0.36
C TYR A 153 4.59 1.35 -1.39
N LEU A 154 4.82 0.19 -2.02
CA LEU A 154 5.73 0.08 -3.16
C LEU A 154 5.25 0.96 -4.33
N ALA A 155 3.96 0.92 -4.66
CA ALA A 155 3.40 1.75 -5.73
C ALA A 155 3.57 3.25 -5.42
N ILE A 156 3.31 3.68 -4.18
CA ILE A 156 3.54 5.06 -3.73
C ILE A 156 5.01 5.46 -3.89
N GLY A 157 5.94 4.65 -3.38
CA GLY A 157 7.36 4.97 -3.48
C GLY A 157 7.84 5.07 -4.93
N TRP A 158 7.35 4.18 -5.82
CA TRP A 158 7.68 4.24 -7.24
C TRP A 158 7.10 5.45 -7.95
N ILE A 159 5.87 5.86 -7.62
CA ILE A 159 5.28 7.12 -8.11
C ILE A 159 6.16 8.31 -7.72
N LYS A 160 6.58 8.39 -6.46
CA LYS A 160 7.42 9.50 -5.96
C LYS A 160 8.80 9.53 -6.60
N LEU A 161 9.29 8.40 -7.10
CA LEU A 161 10.52 8.30 -7.90
C LEU A 161 10.29 8.44 -9.42
N GLN A 162 9.05 8.74 -9.85
CA GLN A 162 8.64 8.83 -11.26
C GLN A 162 8.92 7.55 -12.07
N LYS A 163 8.90 6.38 -11.42
CA LYS A 163 9.08 5.06 -12.05
C LYS A 163 7.72 4.40 -12.25
N PHE A 164 6.91 4.98 -13.15
CA PHE A 164 5.51 4.61 -13.33
C PHE A 164 5.30 3.15 -13.76
N ASP A 165 6.20 2.57 -14.56
CA ASP A 165 6.11 1.14 -14.94
C ASP A 165 6.13 0.21 -13.71
N LYS A 166 7.02 0.51 -12.74
CA LYS A 166 7.11 -0.26 -11.50
C LYS A 166 5.92 -0.01 -10.57
N ALA A 167 5.42 1.22 -10.56
CA ALA A 167 4.23 1.57 -9.80
C ALA A 167 3.00 0.82 -10.33
N GLU A 168 2.84 0.74 -11.65
CA GLU A 168 1.76 0.01 -12.30
C GLU A 168 1.80 -1.48 -11.96
N ALA A 169 2.98 -2.11 -12.07
CA ALA A 169 3.15 -3.51 -11.68
C ALA A 169 2.75 -3.73 -10.21
N SER A 170 3.18 -2.84 -9.32
CA SER A 170 2.90 -2.93 -7.88
C SER A 170 1.40 -2.80 -7.58
N VAL A 171 0.73 -1.77 -8.13
CA VAL A 171 -0.72 -1.58 -7.90
C VAL A 171 -1.55 -2.70 -8.54
N ASN A 172 -1.13 -3.27 -9.67
CA ASN A 172 -1.80 -4.41 -10.29
C ASN A 172 -1.71 -5.65 -9.40
N HIS A 173 -0.54 -5.93 -8.80
CA HIS A 173 -0.42 -7.02 -7.83
C HIS A 173 -1.32 -6.79 -6.60
N MET A 174 -1.40 -5.56 -6.10
CA MET A 174 -2.32 -5.24 -5.01
C MET A 174 -3.78 -5.50 -5.38
N LEU A 175 -4.22 -5.06 -6.57
CA LEU A 175 -5.60 -5.23 -7.04
C LEU A 175 -5.92 -6.68 -7.43
N GLN A 176 -4.92 -7.51 -7.73
CA GLN A 176 -5.12 -8.96 -7.86
C GLN A 176 -5.48 -9.61 -6.52
N LEU A 177 -4.87 -9.14 -5.43
CA LEU A 177 -5.15 -9.62 -4.07
C LEU A 177 -6.46 -9.05 -3.54
N GLU A 178 -6.71 -7.75 -3.77
CA GLU A 178 -7.88 -7.03 -3.29
C GLU A 178 -8.54 -6.21 -4.42
N PRO A 179 -9.38 -6.84 -5.28
CA PRO A 179 -9.93 -6.19 -6.47
C PRO A 179 -10.80 -4.96 -6.19
N HIS A 180 -11.39 -4.88 -5.01
CA HIS A 180 -12.29 -3.79 -4.61
C HIS A 180 -11.59 -2.75 -3.72
N HIS A 181 -10.25 -2.77 -3.64
CA HIS A 181 -9.50 -1.83 -2.81
C HIS A 181 -9.59 -0.41 -3.39
N ARG A 182 -10.43 0.43 -2.76
CA ARG A 182 -10.76 1.79 -3.24
C ARG A 182 -9.52 2.63 -3.53
N GLN A 183 -8.53 2.64 -2.63
CA GLN A 183 -7.32 3.45 -2.81
C GLN A 183 -6.43 2.90 -3.93
N GLY A 184 -6.50 1.60 -4.20
CA GLY A 184 -5.74 0.97 -5.30
C GLY A 184 -6.27 1.34 -6.66
N ILE A 185 -7.59 1.33 -6.80
CA ILE A 185 -8.26 1.77 -8.02
C ILE A 185 -7.91 3.24 -8.29
N ALA A 186 -7.96 4.08 -7.24
CA ALA A 186 -7.56 5.48 -7.33
C ALA A 186 -6.09 5.63 -7.77
N LEU A 187 -5.18 4.86 -7.18
CA LEU A 187 -3.75 4.90 -7.53
C LEU A 187 -3.49 4.42 -8.96
N LYS A 188 -4.22 3.41 -9.44
CA LYS A 188 -4.14 2.95 -10.83
C LYS A 188 -4.57 4.04 -11.81
N GLN A 189 -5.69 4.71 -11.53
CA GLN A 189 -6.17 5.82 -12.35
C GLN A 189 -5.16 6.97 -12.42
N PHE A 190 -4.50 7.28 -11.29
CA PHE A 190 -3.41 8.26 -11.25
C PHE A 190 -2.26 7.86 -12.18
N ILE A 191 -1.77 6.63 -12.04
CA ILE A 191 -0.65 6.12 -12.83
C ILE A 191 -0.98 6.14 -14.34
N ASP A 192 -2.20 5.75 -14.71
CA ASP A 192 -2.63 5.69 -16.12
C ASP A 192 -2.73 7.08 -16.75
N ALA A 193 -3.21 8.07 -15.99
CA ALA A 193 -3.26 9.46 -16.43
C ALA A 193 -1.85 10.02 -16.69
N GLU A 194 -0.92 9.81 -15.76
CA GLU A 194 0.47 10.26 -15.87
C GLU A 194 1.23 9.59 -17.02
N MET A 195 1.10 8.27 -17.18
CA MET A 195 1.73 7.54 -18.29
C MET A 195 1.21 7.99 -19.66
N THR A 196 -0.09 8.26 -19.76
CA THR A 196 -0.70 8.76 -21.00
C THR A 196 -0.14 10.14 -21.35
N GLN A 197 0.02 11.02 -20.36
CA GLN A 197 0.59 12.35 -20.56
C GLN A 197 2.05 12.29 -21.04
N SER A 198 2.89 11.47 -20.40
CA SER A 198 4.30 11.30 -20.80
C SER A 198 4.46 10.83 -22.25
N ARG A 199 3.50 10.05 -22.76
CA ARG A 199 3.48 9.59 -24.16
C ARG A 199 3.03 10.68 -25.13
N VAL A 200 2.06 11.51 -24.73
CA VAL A 200 1.55 12.60 -25.59
C VAL A 200 2.56 13.73 -25.73
N THR A 201 3.31 14.08 -24.67
CA THR A 201 4.34 15.14 -24.73
C THR A 201 5.60 14.70 -25.49
N THR A 202 5.94 13.42 -25.45
CA THR A 202 7.11 12.88 -26.17
C THR A 202 6.78 12.49 -27.62
N GLY A 203 5.50 12.28 -27.94
CA GLY A 203 4.99 11.92 -29.26
C GLY A 203 4.56 13.09 -30.16
N LEU A 204 4.72 14.34 -29.72
CA LEU A 204 4.40 15.54 -30.51
C LEU A 204 5.65 16.27 -31.04
N ALA A 205 6.67 15.50 -31.39
CA ALA A 205 7.55 15.87 -32.49
C ALA A 205 6.98 15.24 -33.78
N SER A 206 6.64 16.11 -34.74
CA SER A 206 6.31 15.88 -36.16
C SER A 206 5.00 15.16 -36.53
N ALA A 207 3.92 15.95 -36.72
CA ALA A 207 3.14 15.99 -37.97
C ALA A 207 1.99 17.01 -37.88
N GLY A 208 2.33 18.29 -37.67
CA GLY A 208 1.39 19.41 -37.86
C GLY A 208 1.53 19.97 -39.28
N VAL A 209 0.82 19.35 -40.22
CA VAL A 209 0.42 19.78 -41.57
C VAL A 209 0.97 21.15 -42.05
N VAL A 210 1.97 21.12 -42.94
CA VAL A 210 2.22 22.23 -43.89
C VAL A 210 1.14 22.14 -44.97
N ALA A 211 0.02 22.83 -44.76
CA ALA A 211 -0.98 23.08 -45.81
C ALA A 211 -0.66 24.43 -46.47
N ALA A 212 -0.03 24.33 -47.65
CA ALA A 212 -0.06 25.24 -48.78
C ALA A 212 -0.48 26.72 -48.55
N VAL A 213 0.51 27.61 -48.44
CA VAL A 213 0.44 28.95 -49.06
C VAL A 213 1.80 29.26 -49.70
N ALA A 214 2.04 28.71 -50.89
CA ALA A 214 3.11 29.17 -51.78
C ALA A 214 2.65 29.05 -53.24
N ALA A 215 1.50 29.64 -53.54
CA ALA A 215 1.03 29.89 -54.90
C ALA A 215 1.22 31.37 -55.28
N VAL A 216 2.40 31.97 -55.07
CA VAL A 216 2.77 33.29 -55.65
C VAL A 216 4.28 33.44 -55.95
N ALA A 217 5.01 32.36 -56.23
CA ALA A 217 6.44 32.45 -56.59
C ALA A 217 6.77 32.03 -58.03
N CYS A 218 5.76 31.88 -58.91
CA CYS A 218 5.95 31.57 -60.33
C CYS A 218 6.03 32.81 -61.25
N LEU A 219 6.25 34.04 -60.73
CA LEU A 219 6.20 35.25 -61.56
C LEU A 219 7.48 36.08 -61.67
N PHE A 220 8.64 35.64 -61.16
CA PHE A 220 9.86 36.47 -61.23
C PHE A 220 11.13 35.81 -61.79
N LEU A 221 11.04 34.62 -62.41
CA LEU A 221 12.17 34.06 -63.19
C LEU A 221 11.92 34.13 -64.70
N ARG A 222 11.53 35.31 -65.18
CA ARG A 222 11.65 35.66 -66.60
C ARG A 222 12.37 37.00 -66.70
N LYS A 223 13.57 36.93 -67.27
CA LYS A 223 14.32 38.00 -67.97
C LYS A 223 15.39 38.73 -67.13
N SER A 224 16.63 38.25 -67.21
CA SER A 224 17.76 39.02 -67.77
C SER A 224 18.91 38.08 -68.10
#